data_AF-A0A4C1ZZZ8-F1
#
_entry.id   AF-A0A4C1ZZZ8-F1
#
_cell.length_a   1.000
_cell.length_b   1.000
_cell.length_c   1.000
_cell.angle_alpha   90.00
_cell.angle_beta   90.00
_cell.angle_gamma   90.00
#
_symmetry.space_group_name_H-M   'P 1'
#
loop_
_entity.id
_entity.type
_entity.pdbx_description
1 polymer ?
#
loop_
_entity_poly.entity_id
_entity_poly.type
_entity_poly.pdbx_seq_one_letter_code
_entity_poly.pdbx_strand_id
1 'polypeptide(L)'
;MEWRYIQTLVSHHHFVIFTPPSIYRGRMYIFGGRGDKHSPYHSQEEMYCAEIVYLDLKTKVWHRPSTTGKVPVGRRSHSMFIYNNLIYVFGGYNGLLDQHFNDLYTFDPKANCWNLIKPHGKPPTPRRRQVGIVKGTRLFLFGGTSPYPHETAQEQAFLIDNNDTNILDFEPNLKTLSILAVVENRIDTTWLPRELRLEIKAMTQPNSISRPINHAG
;
A
#
# COMPACT_ATOMS: atom_id res chain seq x y z
N MET A 1 29.74 -13.44 0.36
CA MET A 1 28.25 -13.46 0.44
C MET A 1 27.81 -14.86 0.09
N GLU A 2 26.84 -15.46 0.78
CA GLU A 2 26.43 -16.86 0.60
C GLU A 2 24.90 -16.97 0.68
N TRP A 3 24.30 -17.72 -0.24
CA TRP A 3 22.88 -18.07 -0.18
C TRP A 3 22.67 -19.31 0.68
N ARG A 4 21.65 -19.28 1.55
CA ARG A 4 21.27 -20.45 2.36
C ARG A 4 19.76 -20.64 2.33
N TYR A 5 19.34 -21.89 2.10
CA TYR A 5 17.96 -22.29 2.27
C TYR A 5 17.70 -22.60 3.75
N ILE A 6 16.62 -22.07 4.30
CA ILE A 6 16.19 -22.35 5.67
C ILE A 6 14.91 -23.17 5.60
N GLN A 7 15.00 -24.44 5.99
CA GLN A 7 13.82 -25.27 6.19
C GLN A 7 13.01 -24.71 7.37
N THR A 8 11.72 -24.52 7.13
CA THR A 8 10.75 -24.08 8.16
C THR A 8 9.85 -25.24 8.55
N LEU A 9 9.26 -25.15 9.74
CA LEU A 9 8.39 -26.20 10.29
C LEU A 9 6.91 -25.81 10.09
N VAL A 10 6.07 -26.83 9.91
CA VAL A 10 4.61 -26.73 9.61
C VAL A 10 4.33 -26.25 8.18
N SER A 11 3.16 -26.57 7.62
CA SER A 11 2.80 -26.21 6.24
C SER A 11 2.93 -24.70 6.02
N HIS A 12 3.81 -24.35 5.09
CA HIS A 12 4.08 -23.00 4.62
C HIS A 12 2.82 -22.36 4.03
N HIS A 13 2.85 -21.03 3.85
CA HIS A 13 1.80 -20.33 3.13
C HIS A 13 1.81 -20.76 1.65
N HIS A 14 0.68 -21.26 1.12
CA HIS A 14 0.58 -21.74 -0.27
C HIS A 14 0.44 -20.61 -1.31
N PHE A 15 0.46 -19.35 -0.87
CA PHE A 15 0.24 -18.17 -1.69
C PHE A 15 1.56 -17.52 -2.09
N VAL A 16 1.70 -17.17 -3.37
CA VAL A 16 2.82 -16.38 -3.88
C VAL A 16 2.58 -14.92 -3.51
N ILE A 17 3.56 -14.35 -2.82
CA ILE A 17 3.51 -12.97 -2.35
C ILE A 17 4.40 -12.14 -3.26
N PHE A 18 3.85 -11.04 -3.76
CA PHE A 18 4.54 -10.11 -4.66
C PHE A 18 5.05 -8.88 -3.93
N THR A 19 5.21 -8.98 -2.61
CA THR A 19 5.47 -7.87 -1.69
C THR A 19 6.48 -8.34 -0.63
N PRO A 20 7.44 -7.50 -0.23
CA PRO A 20 8.40 -7.88 0.80
C PRO A 20 7.67 -8.07 2.15
N PRO A 21 8.05 -9.07 2.95
CA PRO A 21 7.48 -9.27 4.26
C PRO A 21 7.93 -8.19 5.25
N SER A 22 7.17 -8.00 6.32
CA SER A 22 7.46 -7.02 7.37
C SER A 22 8.03 -7.75 8.58
N ILE A 23 9.27 -7.44 8.95
CA ILE A 23 9.91 -8.03 10.13
C ILE A 23 9.63 -7.15 11.35
N TYR A 24 8.93 -7.71 12.33
CA TYR A 24 8.61 -7.05 13.60
C TYR A 24 8.93 -7.98 14.76
N ARG A 25 9.81 -7.54 15.68
CA ARG A 25 10.19 -8.26 16.91
C ARG A 25 10.56 -9.74 16.69
N GLY A 26 11.38 -10.02 15.66
CA GLY A 26 11.84 -11.38 15.35
C GLY A 26 10.79 -12.26 14.66
N ARG A 27 9.68 -11.67 14.19
CA ARG A 27 8.65 -12.36 13.40
C ARG A 27 8.54 -11.71 12.03
N MET A 28 8.47 -12.53 11.00
CA MET A 28 8.29 -12.10 9.62
C MET A 28 6.82 -12.25 9.25
N TYR A 29 6.09 -11.15 9.18
CA TYR A 29 4.67 -11.12 8.85
C TYR A 29 4.47 -11.05 7.34
N ILE A 30 3.40 -11.71 6.89
CA ILE A 30 2.98 -11.79 5.50
C ILE A 30 1.46 -11.69 5.47
N PHE A 31 0.93 -10.77 4.68
CA PHE A 31 -0.49 -10.67 4.39
C PHE A 31 -0.74 -10.96 2.91
N GLY A 32 -1.85 -11.61 2.60
CA GLY A 32 -2.35 -11.72 1.24
C GLY A 32 -1.57 -12.66 0.33
N GLY A 33 -1.52 -12.31 -0.95
CA GLY A 33 -0.90 -13.11 -2.01
C GLY A 33 -1.90 -13.72 -2.98
N ARG A 34 -1.37 -14.23 -4.10
CA ARG A 34 -2.13 -14.96 -5.12
C ARG A 34 -1.74 -16.44 -5.04
N GLY A 35 -2.75 -17.27 -4.92
CA GLY A 35 -2.63 -18.72 -4.96
C GLY A 35 -3.39 -19.25 -6.16
N ASP A 36 -3.25 -20.56 -6.34
CA ASP A 36 -3.97 -21.32 -7.33
C ASP A 36 -4.62 -22.49 -6.60
N LYS A 37 -5.88 -22.79 -6.89
CA LYS A 37 -6.58 -23.91 -6.24
C LYS A 37 -5.89 -25.25 -6.54
N HIS A 38 -5.23 -25.36 -7.69
CA HIS A 38 -4.51 -26.55 -8.13
C HIS A 38 -2.99 -26.42 -7.92
N SER A 39 -2.57 -25.51 -7.04
CA SER A 39 -1.15 -25.32 -6.66
C SER A 39 -0.48 -26.67 -6.33
N PRO A 40 0.72 -26.96 -6.88
CA PRO A 40 1.65 -26.03 -7.50
C PRO A 40 1.44 -25.77 -9.01
N TYR A 41 0.45 -26.42 -9.64
CA TYR A 41 0.20 -26.24 -11.08
C TYR A 41 -0.60 -24.96 -11.34
N HIS A 42 -0.30 -24.29 -12.45
CA HIS A 42 -1.07 -23.13 -12.87
C HIS A 42 -2.40 -23.57 -13.48
N SER A 43 -3.49 -23.13 -12.87
CA SER A 43 -4.84 -23.19 -13.42
C SER A 43 -5.38 -21.77 -13.63
N GLN A 44 -6.57 -21.67 -14.22
CA GLN A 44 -7.30 -20.39 -14.32
C GLN A 44 -8.13 -20.09 -13.05
N GLU A 45 -8.10 -20.98 -12.05
CA GLU A 45 -8.82 -20.82 -10.78
C GLU A 45 -7.92 -20.12 -9.74
N GLU A 46 -7.79 -18.80 -9.89
CA GLU A 46 -7.04 -17.96 -8.95
C GLU A 46 -7.70 -17.91 -7.58
N MET A 47 -6.88 -17.84 -6.53
CA MET A 47 -7.32 -17.60 -5.16
C MET A 47 -6.57 -16.42 -4.56
N TYR A 48 -7.26 -15.60 -3.76
CA TYR A 48 -6.67 -14.45 -3.08
C TYR A 48 -6.83 -14.61 -1.58
N CYS A 49 -5.71 -14.70 -0.86
CA CYS A 49 -5.72 -14.90 0.59
C CYS A 49 -6.05 -13.58 1.30
N ALA A 50 -6.94 -13.60 2.29
CA ALA A 50 -7.23 -12.46 3.17
C ALA A 50 -6.60 -12.62 4.57
N GLU A 51 -5.73 -13.61 4.76
CA GLU A 51 -5.12 -13.90 6.04
C GLU A 51 -3.76 -13.22 6.18
N ILE A 52 -3.39 -12.97 7.44
CA ILE A 52 -2.02 -12.65 7.84
C ILE A 52 -1.42 -13.82 8.59
N VAL A 53 -0.20 -14.19 8.20
CA VAL A 53 0.59 -15.24 8.82
C VAL A 53 1.94 -14.68 9.21
N TYR A 54 2.64 -15.34 10.13
CA TYR A 54 4.01 -14.97 10.43
C TYR A 54 4.91 -16.17 10.66
N LEU A 55 6.18 -16.02 10.27
CA LEU A 55 7.25 -16.94 10.63
C LEU A 55 7.95 -16.39 11.88
N ASP A 56 8.00 -17.17 12.95
CA ASP A 56 8.90 -16.86 14.06
C ASP A 56 10.33 -17.20 13.63
N LEU A 57 11.20 -16.19 13.56
CA LEU A 57 12.55 -16.35 13.01
C LEU A 57 13.49 -17.12 13.95
N LYS A 58 13.14 -17.23 15.23
CA LYS A 58 13.92 -17.99 16.22
C LYS A 58 13.58 -19.47 16.15
N THR A 59 12.29 -19.80 16.15
CA THR A 59 11.82 -21.19 16.14
C THR A 59 11.70 -21.77 14.72
N LYS A 60 11.65 -20.90 13.70
CA LYS A 60 11.40 -21.23 12.29
C LYS A 60 10.03 -21.89 12.08
N VAL A 61 9.06 -21.57 12.93
CA VAL A 61 7.69 -22.10 12.87
C VAL A 61 6.75 -21.06 12.28
N TRP A 62 5.88 -21.50 11.36
CA TRP A 62 4.80 -20.68 10.83
C TRP A 62 3.60 -20.66 11.77
N HIS A 63 3.03 -19.47 11.95
CA HIS A 63 1.85 -19.23 12.77
C HIS A 63 0.75 -18.55 11.95
N ARG A 64 -0.49 -19.01 12.17
CA ARG A 64 -1.72 -18.45 11.60
C ARG A 64 -2.56 -17.87 12.75
N PRO A 65 -2.35 -16.60 13.15
CA PRO A 65 -3.12 -16.00 14.22
C PRO A 65 -4.60 -15.85 13.82
N SER A 66 -5.51 -16.13 14.74
CA SER A 66 -6.90 -15.71 14.59
C SER A 66 -6.97 -14.18 14.70
N THR A 67 -7.55 -13.52 13.69
CA THR A 67 -7.62 -12.06 13.64
C THR A 67 -9.04 -11.54 13.79
N THR A 68 -9.18 -10.35 14.38
CA THR A 68 -10.46 -9.65 14.54
C THR A 68 -10.46 -8.28 13.86
N GLY A 69 -11.59 -7.58 13.89
CA GLY A 69 -11.71 -6.21 13.38
C GLY A 69 -12.04 -6.13 11.89
N LYS A 70 -11.60 -5.07 11.23
CA LYS A 70 -11.88 -4.81 9.80
C LYS A 70 -10.82 -5.48 8.92
N VAL A 71 -11.00 -6.77 8.64
CA VAL A 71 -10.06 -7.56 7.83
C VAL A 71 -10.06 -7.07 6.37
N PRO A 72 -8.90 -6.78 5.76
CA PRO A 72 -8.83 -6.40 4.37
C PRO A 72 -9.16 -7.59 3.45
N VAL A 73 -9.81 -7.31 2.32
CA VAL A 73 -10.05 -8.30 1.26
C VAL A 73 -8.72 -8.86 0.74
N GLY A 74 -8.71 -10.14 0.38
CA GLY A 74 -7.53 -10.78 -0.18
C GLY A 74 -7.04 -10.12 -1.46
N ARG A 75 -5.72 -9.94 -1.55
CA ARG A 75 -5.09 -9.09 -2.58
C ARG A 75 -3.63 -9.43 -2.81
N ARG A 76 -3.13 -9.11 -4.00
CA ARG A 76 -1.70 -9.22 -4.35
C ARG A 76 -1.11 -7.85 -4.67
N SER A 77 0.22 -7.78 -4.70
CA SER A 77 0.96 -6.59 -5.14
C SER A 77 0.59 -5.31 -4.38
N HIS A 78 0.21 -5.44 -3.10
CA HIS A 78 0.02 -4.31 -2.18
C HIS A 78 1.38 -3.81 -1.66
N SER A 79 1.41 -2.77 -0.82
CA SER A 79 2.62 -2.44 -0.04
C SER A 79 2.39 -2.80 1.41
N MET A 80 3.41 -3.32 2.06
CA MET A 80 3.40 -3.59 3.48
C MET A 80 4.60 -2.90 4.13
N PHE A 81 4.37 -2.23 5.25
CA PHE A 81 5.41 -1.48 5.97
C PHE A 81 5.06 -1.39 7.46
N ILE A 82 6.03 -1.01 8.29
CA ILE A 82 5.86 -0.90 9.74
C ILE A 82 6.02 0.56 10.15
N TYR A 83 5.08 1.04 10.98
CA TYR A 83 5.20 2.33 11.67
C TYR A 83 4.61 2.20 13.08
N ASN A 84 5.30 2.76 14.07
CA ASN A 84 4.87 2.77 15.48
C ASN A 84 4.29 1.42 15.98
N ASN A 85 5.01 0.32 15.74
CA ASN A 85 4.64 -1.05 16.14
C ASN A 85 3.39 -1.65 15.45
N LEU A 86 2.81 -0.97 14.47
CA LEU A 86 1.71 -1.45 13.65
C LEU A 86 2.21 -1.83 12.26
N ILE A 87 1.59 -2.85 11.67
CA ILE A 87 1.85 -3.27 10.30
C ILE A 87 0.78 -2.65 9.41
N TYR A 88 1.20 -1.89 8.41
CA TYR A 88 0.30 -1.23 7.47
C TYR A 88 0.24 -2.01 6.15
N VAL A 89 -0.94 -1.99 5.53
CA VAL A 89 -1.18 -2.53 4.19
C VAL A 89 -1.85 -1.45 3.35
N PHE A 90 -1.26 -1.11 2.21
CA PHE A 90 -1.81 -0.13 1.26
C PHE A 90 -2.02 -0.73 -0.13
N GLY A 91 -3.19 -0.47 -0.70
CA GLY A 91 -3.52 -0.76 -2.09
C GLY A 91 -3.47 -2.24 -2.46
N GLY A 92 -3.08 -2.53 -3.70
CA GLY A 92 -3.02 -3.87 -4.28
C GLY A 92 -4.12 -4.14 -5.31
N TYR A 93 -4.24 -5.39 -5.72
CA TYR A 93 -5.22 -5.83 -6.71
C TYR A 93 -5.80 -7.21 -6.38
N ASN A 94 -7.07 -7.39 -6.68
CA ASN A 94 -7.75 -8.69 -6.65
C ASN A 94 -8.36 -8.94 -8.04
N GLY A 95 -7.84 -9.95 -8.74
CA GLY A 95 -8.26 -10.30 -10.09
C GLY A 95 -9.65 -10.95 -10.16
N LEU A 96 -10.11 -11.60 -9.09
CA LEU A 96 -11.47 -12.15 -9.04
C LEU A 96 -12.54 -11.05 -8.95
N LEU A 97 -12.18 -9.92 -8.34
CA LEU A 97 -13.06 -8.75 -8.21
C LEU A 97 -12.80 -7.71 -9.31
N ASP A 98 -11.80 -7.95 -10.16
CA ASP A 98 -11.18 -6.99 -11.06
C ASP A 98 -10.96 -5.60 -10.44
N GLN A 99 -10.48 -5.58 -9.19
CA GLN A 99 -10.46 -4.37 -8.39
C GLN A 99 -9.04 -4.00 -7.97
N HIS A 100 -8.65 -2.77 -8.31
CA HIS A 100 -7.49 -2.09 -7.72
C HIS A 100 -7.91 -1.37 -6.44
N PHE A 101 -7.03 -1.33 -5.44
CA PHE A 101 -7.32 -0.72 -4.15
C PHE A 101 -6.42 0.50 -3.88
N ASN A 102 -6.92 1.47 -3.10
CA ASN A 102 -6.17 2.57 -2.48
C ASN A 102 -6.52 2.75 -0.99
N ASP A 103 -7.09 1.72 -0.39
CA ASP A 103 -7.39 1.66 1.04
C ASP A 103 -6.09 1.45 1.86
N LEU A 104 -6.13 1.90 3.11
CA LEU A 104 -5.04 1.77 4.06
C LEU A 104 -5.53 1.03 5.30
N TYR A 105 -4.91 -0.09 5.61
CA TYR A 105 -5.19 -0.87 6.82
C TYR A 105 -4.01 -0.87 7.75
N THR A 106 -4.30 -1.08 9.03
CA THR A 106 -3.32 -1.41 10.06
C THR A 106 -3.67 -2.73 10.72
N PHE A 107 -2.66 -3.51 11.05
CA PHE A 107 -2.73 -4.69 11.89
C PHE A 107 -1.91 -4.43 13.14
N ASP A 108 -2.52 -4.61 14.30
CA ASP A 108 -1.83 -4.63 15.59
C ASP A 108 -1.39 -6.07 15.91
N PRO A 109 -0.08 -6.38 15.88
CA PRO A 109 0.41 -7.72 16.17
C PRO A 109 0.29 -8.14 17.65
N LYS A 110 0.02 -7.21 18.57
CA LYS A 110 -0.24 -7.53 19.99
C LYS A 110 -1.69 -7.96 20.18
N ALA A 111 -2.63 -7.27 19.54
CA ALA A 111 -4.06 -7.55 19.66
C ALA A 111 -4.59 -8.52 18.60
N ASN A 112 -3.81 -8.83 17.57
CA ASN A 112 -4.24 -9.53 16.35
C ASN A 112 -5.48 -8.88 15.71
N CYS A 113 -5.54 -7.55 15.71
CA CYS A 113 -6.72 -6.79 15.29
C CYS A 113 -6.41 -5.91 14.08
N TRP A 114 -7.29 -5.93 13.10
CA TRP A 114 -7.24 -5.08 11.92
C TRP A 114 -8.10 -3.83 12.06
N ASN A 115 -7.59 -2.70 11.58
CA ASN A 115 -8.32 -1.44 11.49
C ASN A 115 -8.18 -0.83 10.09
N LEU A 116 -9.29 -0.37 9.53
CA LEU A 116 -9.30 0.48 8.33
C LEU A 116 -8.98 1.92 8.73
N ILE A 117 -7.95 2.50 8.13
CA ILE A 117 -7.53 3.88 8.33
C ILE A 117 -8.06 4.73 7.19
N LYS A 118 -8.54 5.94 7.53
CA LYS A 118 -8.95 6.96 6.56
C LYS A 118 -8.08 8.21 6.76
N PRO A 119 -6.94 8.31 6.06
CA PRO A 119 -6.10 9.50 6.10
C PRO A 119 -6.84 10.73 5.56
N HIS A 120 -6.45 11.92 6.02
CA HIS A 120 -6.89 13.19 5.45
C HIS A 120 -6.26 13.46 4.09
N GLY A 121 -6.88 14.35 3.31
CA GLY A 121 -6.42 14.69 1.97
C GLY A 121 -6.74 13.63 0.91
N LYS A 122 -6.22 13.85 -0.30
CA LYS A 122 -6.50 12.98 -1.46
C LYS A 122 -5.56 11.78 -1.45
N PRO A 123 -6.07 10.53 -1.37
CA PRO A 123 -5.22 9.36 -1.47
C PRO A 123 -4.67 9.18 -2.90
N PRO A 124 -3.61 8.38 -3.08
CA PRO A 124 -3.20 7.93 -4.40
C PRO A 124 -4.35 7.22 -5.13
N THR A 125 -4.30 7.21 -6.46
CA THR A 125 -5.24 6.41 -7.27
C THR A 125 -5.16 4.93 -6.87
N PRO A 126 -6.27 4.16 -6.98
CA PRO A 126 -6.24 2.71 -6.77
C PRO A 126 -5.15 2.04 -7.61
N ARG A 127 -4.22 1.36 -6.95
CA ARG A 127 -2.99 0.90 -7.60
C ARG A 127 -2.37 -0.34 -6.96
N ARG A 128 -1.48 -0.98 -7.72
CA ARG A 128 -0.69 -2.14 -7.32
C ARG A 128 0.79 -1.96 -7.69
N ARG A 129 1.67 -2.80 -7.14
CA ARG A 129 3.13 -2.84 -7.44
C ARG A 129 3.88 -1.55 -7.09
N GLN A 130 3.32 -0.73 -6.21
CA GLN A 130 3.97 0.46 -5.69
C GLN A 130 5.04 0.11 -4.63
N VAL A 131 6.03 0.97 -4.51
CA VAL A 131 7.10 0.86 -3.51
C VAL A 131 6.84 1.85 -2.38
N GLY A 132 6.83 1.37 -1.14
CA GLY A 132 6.64 2.20 0.06
C GLY A 132 7.85 2.15 0.97
N ILE A 133 8.34 3.32 1.40
CA ILE A 133 9.46 3.45 2.34
C ILE A 133 9.03 4.39 3.47
N VAL A 134 9.17 3.92 4.71
CA VAL A 134 8.97 4.74 5.91
C VAL A 134 10.30 5.37 6.32
N LYS A 135 10.30 6.70 6.52
CA LYS A 135 11.44 7.46 7.06
C LYS A 135 10.93 8.51 8.04
N GLY A 136 11.35 8.40 9.30
CA GLY A 136 10.81 9.24 10.38
C GLY A 136 9.30 9.02 10.55
N THR A 137 8.53 10.11 10.58
CA THR A 137 7.07 10.10 10.70
C THR A 137 6.35 10.07 9.34
N ARG A 138 7.04 9.72 8.25
CA ARG A 138 6.47 9.77 6.89
C ARG A 138 6.66 8.49 6.12
N LEU A 139 5.65 8.12 5.35
CA LEU A 139 5.72 7.14 4.28
C LEU A 139 5.88 7.86 2.95
N PHE A 140 6.85 7.44 2.17
CA PHE A 140 7.03 7.79 0.77
C PHE A 140 6.58 6.62 -0.10
N LEU A 141 5.59 6.85 -0.95
CA LEU A 141 5.00 5.85 -1.83
C LEU A 141 5.24 6.25 -3.28
N PHE A 142 5.97 5.43 -4.03
CA PHE A 142 6.36 5.73 -5.40
C PHE A 142 5.76 4.76 -6.41
N GLY A 143 5.23 5.33 -7.50
CA GLY A 143 4.80 4.63 -8.70
C GLY A 143 3.69 3.60 -8.51
N GLY A 144 3.83 2.46 -9.20
CA GLY A 144 2.82 1.41 -9.30
C GLY A 144 1.93 1.54 -10.53
N THR A 145 1.01 0.59 -10.71
CA THR A 145 0.07 0.57 -11.84
C THR A 145 -1.37 0.75 -11.39
N SER A 146 -2.13 1.57 -12.13
CA SER A 146 -3.54 1.86 -11.85
C SER A 146 -4.38 1.78 -13.13
N PRO A 147 -5.70 1.60 -13.04
CA PRO A 147 -6.60 1.75 -14.18
C PRO A 147 -6.54 3.16 -14.79
N TYR A 148 -6.82 3.28 -16.08
CA TYR A 148 -6.97 4.58 -16.73
C TYR A 148 -8.25 5.29 -16.24
N PRO A 149 -8.24 6.60 -15.97
CA PRO A 149 -9.40 7.30 -15.38
C PRO A 149 -10.65 7.41 -16.27
N HIS A 150 -10.55 7.08 -17.56
CA HIS A 150 -11.60 7.32 -18.57
C HIS A 150 -11.91 6.08 -19.42
N GLU A 151 -12.18 4.95 -18.80
CA GLU A 151 -12.71 3.80 -19.53
C GLU A 151 -14.24 3.81 -19.56
N THR A 152 -14.78 4.00 -20.76
CA THR A 152 -16.12 3.53 -21.11
C THR A 152 -16.12 2.01 -21.09
N ALA A 153 -17.18 1.41 -20.56
CA ALA A 153 -17.33 0.00 -20.15
C ALA A 153 -17.15 -1.09 -21.23
N GLN A 154 -16.52 -0.81 -22.37
CA GLN A 154 -16.45 -1.68 -23.54
C GLN A 154 -15.03 -1.97 -24.04
N GLU A 155 -13.99 -1.35 -23.48
CA GLU A 155 -12.60 -1.66 -23.83
C GLU A 155 -11.83 -2.25 -22.64
N GLN A 156 -10.90 -3.15 -22.95
CA GLN A 156 -10.05 -3.83 -21.98
C GLN A 156 -9.31 -2.79 -21.12
N ALA A 157 -9.35 -2.94 -19.80
CA ALA A 157 -8.81 -1.93 -18.91
C ALA A 157 -7.30 -1.67 -19.17
N PHE A 158 -6.99 -0.52 -19.75
CA PHE A 158 -5.66 -0.01 -19.94
C PHE A 158 -5.09 0.41 -18.58
N LEU A 159 -4.00 -0.25 -18.21
CA LEU A 159 -3.23 0.12 -17.03
C LEU A 159 -2.24 1.22 -17.38
N ILE A 160 -2.10 2.19 -16.49
CA ILE A 160 -1.05 3.19 -16.55
C ILE A 160 0.06 2.88 -15.55
N ASP A 161 1.31 3.06 -15.97
CA ASP A 161 2.46 3.08 -15.09
C ASP A 161 2.59 4.49 -14.49
N ASN A 162 2.52 4.56 -13.16
CA ASN A 162 2.65 5.82 -12.45
C ASN A 162 4.13 6.11 -12.15
N ASN A 163 4.54 7.36 -12.30
CA ASN A 163 5.85 7.89 -11.93
C ASN A 163 5.76 8.95 -10.81
N ASP A 164 4.63 9.00 -10.10
CA ASP A 164 4.34 9.95 -9.03
C ASP A 164 4.94 9.51 -7.69
N THR A 165 5.20 10.50 -6.83
CA THR A 165 5.56 10.28 -5.41
C THR A 165 4.46 10.83 -4.54
N ASN A 166 3.90 9.98 -3.69
CA ASN A 166 2.91 10.32 -2.69
C ASN A 166 3.54 10.25 -1.30
N ILE A 167 3.15 11.16 -0.40
CA ILE A 167 3.65 11.20 0.98
C ILE A 167 2.45 11.09 1.92
N LEU A 168 2.51 10.12 2.82
CA LEU A 168 1.60 10.03 3.96
C LEU A 168 2.38 10.43 5.22
N ASP A 169 1.97 11.53 5.84
CA ASP A 169 2.50 11.97 7.13
C ASP A 169 1.69 11.32 8.25
N PHE A 170 2.36 10.54 9.10
CA PHE A 170 1.74 9.88 10.25
C PHE A 170 1.49 10.84 11.41
N GLU A 171 2.21 11.97 11.46
CA GLU A 171 2.13 12.97 12.51
C GLU A 171 2.05 14.38 11.90
N PRO A 172 0.97 14.70 11.16
CA PRO A 172 0.82 16.01 10.55
C PRO A 172 0.71 17.09 11.64
N ASN A 173 1.45 18.18 11.47
CA ASN A 173 1.35 19.32 12.39
C ASN A 173 0.06 20.13 12.14
N LEU A 174 -0.27 21.01 13.10
CA LEU A 174 -1.47 21.86 13.02
C LEU A 174 -1.54 22.66 11.71
N LYS A 175 -0.41 23.18 11.24
CA LYS A 175 -0.33 23.96 10.01
C LYS A 175 -0.74 23.13 8.79
N THR A 176 -0.25 21.90 8.66
CA THR A 176 -0.63 20.97 7.60
C THR A 176 -2.12 20.65 7.66
N LEU A 177 -2.66 20.39 8.85
CA LEU A 177 -4.09 20.12 9.03
C LEU A 177 -4.95 21.34 8.69
N SER A 178 -4.51 22.55 9.05
CA SER A 178 -5.20 23.80 8.68
C SER A 178 -5.21 24.02 7.16
N ILE A 179 -4.09 23.77 6.47
CA ILE A 179 -4.04 23.87 5.01
C ILE A 179 -4.97 22.84 4.35
N LEU A 180 -4.98 21.59 4.85
CA LEU A 180 -5.91 20.57 4.35
C LEU A 180 -7.37 20.98 4.52
N ALA A 181 -7.74 21.53 5.68
CA ALA A 181 -9.09 22.03 5.93
C ALA A 181 -9.48 23.18 4.98
N VAL A 182 -8.55 24.11 4.70
CA VAL A 182 -8.75 25.19 3.73
C VAL A 182 -9.01 24.65 2.32
N VAL A 183 -8.22 23.66 1.89
CA VAL A 183 -8.36 23.02 0.57
C VAL A 183 -9.67 22.24 0.46
N GLU A 184 -9.98 21.40 1.44
CA GLU A 184 -11.18 20.56 1.46
C GLU A 184 -12.46 21.39 1.43
N ASN A 185 -12.49 22.49 2.18
CA ASN A 185 -13.66 23.40 2.25
C ASN A 185 -13.64 24.51 1.19
N ARG A 186 -12.66 24.52 0.28
CA ARG A 186 -12.50 25.52 -0.78
C ARG A 186 -12.56 26.97 -0.24
N ILE A 187 -11.95 27.20 0.91
CA ILE A 187 -11.95 28.52 1.56
C ILE A 187 -11.18 29.51 0.70
N ASP A 188 -11.68 30.74 0.58
CA ASP A 188 -10.96 31.81 -0.12
C ASP A 188 -9.65 32.15 0.60
N THR A 189 -8.55 32.14 -0.15
CA THR A 189 -7.19 32.33 0.35
C THR A 189 -6.52 33.60 -0.18
N THR A 190 -7.23 34.41 -0.97
CA THR A 190 -6.67 35.63 -1.60
C THR A 190 -6.11 36.62 -0.58
N TRP A 191 -6.69 36.66 0.62
CA TRP A 191 -6.32 37.52 1.75
C TRP A 191 -5.10 37.01 2.54
N LEU A 192 -4.64 35.78 2.31
CA LEU A 192 -3.54 35.21 3.07
C LEU A 192 -2.18 35.78 2.61
N PRO A 193 -1.20 35.88 3.54
CA PRO A 193 0.20 36.14 3.22
C PRO A 193 0.70 35.27 2.07
N ARG A 194 1.63 35.81 1.27
CA ARG A 194 2.15 35.16 0.06
C ARG A 194 2.70 33.77 0.36
N GLU A 195 3.39 33.61 1.47
CA GLU A 195 4.02 32.36 1.90
C GLU A 195 2.96 31.26 2.09
N LEU A 196 1.86 31.55 2.78
CA LEU A 196 0.78 30.59 2.99
C LEU A 196 0.06 30.25 1.69
N ARG A 197 -0.16 31.22 0.81
CA ARG A 197 -0.73 30.96 -0.52
C ARG A 197 0.17 30.05 -1.37
N LEU A 198 1.50 30.23 -1.30
CA LEU A 198 2.46 29.37 -1.99
C LEU A 198 2.43 27.94 -1.45
N GLU A 199 2.31 27.76 -0.14
CA GLU A 199 2.22 26.42 0.48
C GLU A 199 0.91 25.70 0.13
N ILE A 200 -0.23 26.39 0.18
CA ILE A 200 -1.53 25.85 -0.25
C ILE A 200 -1.45 25.42 -1.71
N LYS A 201 -0.83 26.25 -2.57
CA LYS A 201 -0.61 25.92 -3.98
C LYS A 201 0.32 24.71 -4.13
N ALA A 202 1.41 24.63 -3.39
CA ALA A 202 2.34 23.50 -3.43
C ALA A 202 1.69 22.18 -2.99
N MET A 203 0.74 22.21 -2.05
CA MET A 203 0.01 21.01 -1.59
C MET A 203 -1.10 20.55 -2.56
N THR A 204 -1.55 21.42 -3.46
CA THR A 204 -2.69 21.16 -4.35
C THR A 204 -2.29 20.94 -5.81
N GLN A 205 -1.09 21.38 -6.21
CA GLN A 205 -0.61 21.16 -7.56
C GLN A 205 -0.04 19.75 -7.75
N PRO A 206 -0.32 19.09 -8.89
CA PRO A 206 0.33 17.83 -9.24
C PRO A 206 1.86 18.01 -9.26
N ASN A 207 2.58 16.99 -8.79
CA ASN A 207 4.03 16.89 -8.98
C ASN A 207 4.33 16.57 -10.47
N SER A 208 4.10 17.54 -11.35
CA SER A 208 4.55 17.48 -12.73
C SER A 208 6.05 17.73 -12.74
N ILE A 209 6.86 16.69 -12.53
CA ILE A 209 8.27 16.78 -12.91
C ILE A 209 8.26 17.02 -14.42
N SER A 210 8.83 18.17 -14.82
CA SER A 210 8.92 18.65 -16.19
C SER A 210 9.22 17.52 -17.18
N ARG A 211 8.44 17.47 -18.27
CA ARG A 211 8.53 16.69 -19.53
C ARG A 211 9.61 15.59 -19.60
N PRO A 212 9.33 14.41 -20.16
CA PRO A 212 10.38 13.44 -20.45
C PRO A 212 11.48 14.14 -21.24
N ILE A 213 12.72 14.00 -20.78
CA ILE A 213 13.89 14.40 -21.57
C ILE A 213 13.81 13.53 -22.81
N ASN A 214 13.37 14.12 -23.92
CA ASN A 214 13.46 13.48 -25.22
C ASN A 214 14.95 13.18 -25.43
N HIS A 215 15.34 11.91 -25.30
CA HIS A 215 16.60 11.44 -25.86
C HIS A 215 16.44 11.44 -27.39
N ALA A 216 16.61 12.63 -27.98
CA ALA A 216 17.08 12.75 -29.34
C ALA A 216 18.61 12.85 -29.25
N GLY A 217 19.28 11.82 -29.75
CA GLY A 217 20.74 11.65 -29.76
C GLY A 217 21.07 10.22 -30.09
#